data_AF-A0A0F5W5Z4-F1
#
_entry.id   AF-A0A0F5W5Z4-F1
#
_cell.length_a   1.000
_cell.length_b   1.000
_cell.length_c   1.000
_cell.angle_alpha   90.00
_cell.angle_beta   90.00
_cell.angle_gamma   90.00
#
_symmetry.space_group_name_H-M   'P 1'
#
loop_
_entity.id
_entity.type
_entity.pdbx_description
1 polymer ?
#
loop_
_entity_poly.entity_id
_entity_poly.type
_entity_poly.pdbx_seq_one_letter_code
_entity_poly.pdbx_strand_id
1 'polypeptide(L)'
;MAAADCSTWPQPGQGNPDPDPARNLARSRPATATGSQDVYTPGKAVDGDANSYWESANSAFPQSWTVDLGSTEAVRRLVLKLPPSSAWGARTQTVTVLGSTDGSTYATVVGSAGYRFDPATGNTATVSLPGSTSLRYLRLSVSANTGWPAGQFSEVEAYRTS
;
A
#
# COMPACT_ATOMS: atom_id res chain seq x y z
N MET A 1 45.40 40.06 -7.91
CA MET A 1 44.74 38.96 -8.63
C MET A 1 44.17 38.05 -7.55
N ALA A 2 42.85 37.99 -7.45
CA ALA A 2 42.13 37.40 -6.32
C ALA A 2 42.16 35.86 -6.35
N ALA A 3 42.14 35.28 -5.15
CA ALA A 3 42.10 33.85 -4.86
C ALA A 3 40.77 33.20 -5.28
N ALA A 4 40.81 31.88 -5.44
CA ALA A 4 39.72 31.03 -5.91
C ALA A 4 38.59 30.88 -4.89
N ASP A 5 37.33 30.92 -5.37
CA ASP A 5 36.16 30.45 -4.62
C ASP A 5 35.55 29.24 -5.34
N CYS A 6 35.77 28.07 -4.74
CA CYS A 6 35.11 26.81 -5.06
C CYS A 6 34.15 26.50 -3.90
N SER A 7 32.94 27.08 -3.90
CA SER A 7 32.02 27.00 -2.77
C SER A 7 30.62 26.51 -3.13
N THR A 8 30.50 25.50 -4.01
CA THR A 8 29.20 24.86 -4.29
C THR A 8 29.24 23.33 -4.39
N TRP A 9 30.27 22.66 -3.85
CA TRP A 9 30.22 21.21 -3.69
C TRP A 9 29.70 20.84 -2.28
N PRO A 10 28.64 20.04 -2.14
CA PRO A 10 28.23 19.53 -0.84
C PRO A 10 29.31 18.59 -0.27
N GLN A 11 29.70 18.81 0.98
CA GLN A 11 30.68 17.98 1.68
C GLN A 11 30.18 16.53 1.82
N PRO A 12 31.03 15.52 1.58
CA PRO A 12 30.71 14.13 1.93
C PRO A 12 30.64 14.02 3.47
N GLY A 13 29.46 13.75 4.03
CA GLY A 13 29.30 13.56 5.48
C GLY A 13 27.97 13.96 6.11
N GLN A 14 27.07 14.64 5.39
CA GLN A 14 25.68 14.76 5.84
C GLN A 14 24.92 13.53 5.33
N GLY A 15 24.67 12.59 6.24
CA GLY A 15 23.83 11.43 5.98
C GLY A 15 22.52 11.86 5.31
N ASN A 16 22.03 11.04 4.38
CA ASN A 16 20.74 11.25 3.74
C ASN A 16 19.72 11.72 4.80
N PRO A 17 18.92 12.77 4.52
CA PRO A 17 17.86 13.16 5.44
C PRO A 17 17.04 11.91 5.75
N ASP A 18 16.82 11.65 7.05
CA ASP A 18 16.03 10.51 7.48
C ASP A 18 14.70 10.54 6.70
N PRO A 19 14.31 9.43 6.06
CA PRO A 19 13.13 9.42 5.22
C PRO A 19 11.92 9.84 6.05
N ASP A 20 11.21 10.85 5.55
CA ASP A 20 10.01 11.42 6.19
C ASP A 20 9.10 10.30 6.72
N PRO A 21 8.84 10.23 8.05
CA PRO A 21 8.00 9.19 8.64
C PRO A 21 6.57 9.18 8.08
N ALA A 22 6.08 10.31 7.56
CA ALA A 22 4.78 10.45 6.91
C ALA A 22 4.81 10.10 5.41
N ARG A 23 5.96 9.72 4.86
CA ARG A 23 6.07 9.32 3.45
C ARG A 23 5.39 7.97 3.23
N ASN A 24 4.43 7.94 2.29
CA ASN A 24 3.87 6.69 1.78
C ASN A 24 4.95 5.92 1.01
N LEU A 25 5.36 4.76 1.54
CA LEU A 25 6.40 3.90 0.96
C LEU A 25 5.96 3.19 -0.33
N ALA A 26 4.65 2.98 -0.50
CA ALA A 26 4.04 2.26 -1.61
C ALA A 26 3.76 3.16 -2.82
N ARG A 27 3.73 4.48 -2.64
CA ARG A 27 3.39 5.43 -3.72
C ARG A 27 4.31 5.26 -4.93
N SER A 28 3.69 5.12 -6.10
CA SER A 28 4.33 4.94 -7.41
C SER A 28 5.29 3.74 -7.49
N ARG A 29 5.12 2.75 -6.61
CA ARG A 29 5.89 1.51 -6.64
C ARG A 29 5.26 0.48 -7.60
N PRO A 30 6.04 -0.44 -8.19
CA PRO A 30 5.50 -1.52 -8.99
C PRO A 30 4.53 -2.38 -8.18
N ALA A 31 3.33 -2.60 -8.73
CA ALA A 31 2.30 -3.44 -8.13
C ALA A 31 1.85 -4.53 -9.10
N THR A 32 1.53 -5.70 -8.55
CA THR A 32 1.01 -6.88 -9.27
C THR A 32 -0.21 -7.44 -8.55
N ALA A 33 -1.01 -8.25 -9.23
CA ALA A 33 -2.14 -8.94 -8.63
C ALA A 33 -2.36 -10.32 -9.25
N THR A 34 -3.17 -11.15 -8.60
CA THR A 34 -3.66 -12.42 -9.16
C THR A 34 -4.52 -12.20 -10.42
N GLY A 35 -5.13 -11.02 -10.54
CA GLY A 35 -5.87 -10.59 -11.71
C GLY A 35 -6.37 -9.15 -11.57
N SER A 36 -6.88 -8.61 -12.66
CA SER A 36 -7.60 -7.34 -12.66
C SER A 36 -8.71 -7.32 -13.70
N GLN A 37 -9.70 -6.44 -13.49
CA GLN A 37 -10.77 -6.20 -14.45
C GLN A 37 -10.48 -4.97 -15.33
N ASP A 38 -10.52 -5.14 -16.65
CA ASP A 38 -10.45 -4.04 -17.63
C ASP A 38 -9.30 -3.04 -17.34
N VAL A 39 -9.61 -1.75 -17.19
CA VAL A 39 -8.65 -0.68 -16.90
C VAL A 39 -8.25 -0.58 -15.43
N TYR A 40 -8.86 -1.37 -14.52
CA TYR A 40 -8.66 -1.31 -13.07
C TYR A 40 -7.40 -2.07 -12.63
N THR A 41 -6.25 -1.69 -13.19
CA THR A 41 -4.97 -2.38 -13.02
C THR A 41 -4.37 -2.22 -11.61
N PRO A 42 -3.48 -3.13 -11.17
CA PRO A 42 -2.91 -3.10 -9.81
C PRO A 42 -2.18 -1.79 -9.47
N GLY A 43 -1.58 -1.12 -10.47
CA GLY A 43 -0.86 0.14 -10.28
C GLY A 43 -1.76 1.29 -9.82
N LYS A 44 -3.09 1.20 -10.04
CA LYS A 44 -4.04 2.21 -9.58
C LYS A 44 -4.15 2.31 -8.07
N ALA A 45 -3.77 1.27 -7.33
CA ALA A 45 -3.81 1.29 -5.87
C ALA A 45 -2.59 2.02 -5.24
N VAL A 46 -1.70 2.59 -6.05
CA VAL A 46 -0.49 3.29 -5.58
C VAL A 46 -0.18 4.54 -6.42
N ASP A 47 -1.10 5.01 -7.25
CA ASP A 47 -0.86 6.13 -8.16
C ASP A 47 -1.02 7.51 -7.48
N GLY A 48 -1.62 7.56 -6.29
CA GLY A 48 -1.90 8.77 -5.54
C GLY A 48 -3.21 9.44 -5.93
N ASP A 49 -4.05 8.82 -6.77
CA ASP A 49 -5.38 9.29 -7.11
C ASP A 49 -6.46 8.41 -6.46
N ALA A 50 -7.09 8.96 -5.43
CA ALA A 50 -8.14 8.26 -4.68
C ALA A 50 -9.40 7.95 -5.51
N ASN A 51 -9.55 8.48 -6.74
CA ASN A 51 -10.71 8.22 -7.60
C ASN A 51 -10.48 7.06 -8.58
N SER A 52 -9.22 6.68 -8.84
CA SER A 52 -8.88 5.42 -9.50
C SER A 52 -8.87 4.27 -8.50
N TYR A 53 -8.95 3.05 -9.00
CA TYR A 53 -8.86 1.85 -8.17
C TYR A 53 -8.40 0.64 -8.95
N TRP A 54 -7.77 -0.30 -8.23
CA TRP A 54 -7.61 -1.67 -8.66
C TRP A 54 -8.88 -2.46 -8.33
N GLU A 55 -9.30 -3.35 -9.24
CA GLU A 55 -10.35 -4.34 -9.01
C GLU A 55 -9.86 -5.71 -9.48
N SER A 56 -9.96 -6.72 -8.62
CA SER A 56 -9.61 -8.10 -8.96
C SER A 56 -10.61 -8.75 -9.93
N ALA A 57 -10.32 -9.99 -10.36
CA ALA A 57 -11.34 -10.80 -11.03
C ALA A 57 -12.58 -11.01 -10.11
N ASN A 58 -13.77 -10.95 -10.69
CA ASN A 58 -15.04 -11.10 -9.96
C ASN A 58 -15.31 -12.56 -9.59
N SER A 59 -15.93 -12.77 -8.43
CA SER A 59 -16.37 -14.07 -7.91
C SER A 59 -15.26 -15.11 -7.81
N ALA A 60 -14.01 -14.65 -7.64
CA ALA A 60 -12.81 -15.49 -7.68
C ALA A 60 -11.96 -15.39 -6.39
N PHE A 61 -12.58 -15.08 -5.25
CA PHE A 61 -11.85 -15.00 -3.99
C PHE A 61 -11.17 -16.35 -3.62
N PRO A 62 -10.00 -16.33 -2.97
CA PRO A 62 -9.24 -15.14 -2.58
C PRO A 62 -8.48 -14.51 -3.77
N GLN A 63 -8.30 -13.20 -3.73
CA GLN A 63 -7.54 -12.43 -4.72
C GLN A 63 -6.42 -11.67 -4.01
N SER A 64 -5.23 -11.62 -4.62
CA SER A 64 -4.07 -10.95 -4.02
C SER A 64 -3.64 -9.74 -4.82
N TRP A 65 -3.28 -8.68 -4.11
CA TRP A 65 -2.59 -7.51 -4.63
C TRP A 65 -1.25 -7.39 -3.90
N THR A 66 -0.16 -7.13 -4.63
CA THR A 66 1.21 -7.07 -4.08
C THR A 66 1.92 -5.82 -4.58
N VAL A 67 2.68 -5.15 -3.71
CA VAL A 67 3.56 -4.04 -4.08
C VAL A 67 5.01 -4.33 -3.70
N ASP A 68 5.95 -4.02 -4.59
CA ASP A 68 7.39 -4.04 -4.32
C ASP A 68 7.83 -2.66 -3.79
N LEU A 69 8.12 -2.57 -2.49
CA LEU A 69 8.62 -1.35 -1.85
C LEU A 69 10.06 -1.00 -2.27
N GLY A 70 10.70 -1.79 -3.14
CA GLY A 70 12.03 -1.61 -3.74
C GLY A 70 13.21 -1.91 -2.81
N SER A 71 13.00 -1.82 -1.50
CA SER A 71 13.94 -2.21 -0.44
C SER A 71 13.17 -2.84 0.71
N THR A 72 13.88 -3.54 1.59
CA THR A 72 13.28 -4.00 2.86
C THR A 72 12.99 -2.80 3.76
N GLU A 73 11.73 -2.63 4.12
CA GLU A 73 11.20 -1.50 4.87
C GLU A 73 10.61 -1.93 6.22
N ALA A 74 10.82 -1.10 7.24
CA ALA A 74 10.21 -1.23 8.55
C ALA A 74 8.79 -0.63 8.55
N VAL A 75 7.82 -1.38 8.03
CA VAL A 75 6.41 -0.94 7.96
C VAL A 75 5.72 -1.10 9.32
N ARG A 76 4.91 -0.12 9.73
CA ARG A 76 4.19 -0.11 11.01
C ARG A 76 2.69 0.03 10.85
N ARG A 77 2.25 0.69 9.77
CA ARG A 77 0.83 0.91 9.50
C ARG A 77 0.56 0.87 8.01
N LEU A 78 -0.60 0.33 7.66
CA LEU A 78 -1.20 0.49 6.35
C LEU A 78 -2.44 1.37 6.45
N VAL A 79 -2.68 2.18 5.41
CA VAL A 79 -3.98 2.83 5.18
C VAL A 79 -4.51 2.31 3.87
N LEU A 80 -5.63 1.59 3.96
CA LEU A 80 -6.36 1.06 2.82
C LEU A 80 -7.47 2.03 2.49
N LYS A 81 -7.69 2.31 1.21
CA LYS A 81 -8.74 3.23 0.77
C LYS A 81 -9.60 2.60 -0.31
N LEU A 82 -10.86 3.05 -0.35
CA LEU A 82 -11.74 2.96 -1.51
C LEU A 82 -12.04 4.38 -2.00
N PRO A 83 -12.55 4.56 -3.23
CA PRO A 83 -12.90 5.89 -3.69
C PRO A 83 -13.86 6.61 -2.74
N PRO A 84 -13.66 7.91 -2.49
CA PRO A 84 -14.35 8.63 -1.42
C PRO A 84 -15.83 8.92 -1.73
N SER A 85 -16.25 8.75 -2.99
CA SER A 85 -17.64 8.97 -3.41
C SER A 85 -18.61 8.10 -2.62
N SER A 86 -19.71 8.70 -2.16
CA SER A 86 -20.79 7.98 -1.47
C SER A 86 -21.42 6.86 -2.31
N ALA A 87 -21.26 6.90 -3.64
CA ALA A 87 -21.71 5.84 -4.55
C ALA A 87 -21.05 4.48 -4.25
N TRP A 88 -19.89 4.46 -3.60
CA TRP A 88 -19.24 3.23 -3.16
C TRP A 88 -19.94 2.59 -1.95
N GLY A 89 -20.69 3.35 -1.16
CA GLY A 89 -21.41 2.82 0.00
C GLY A 89 -20.50 2.20 1.07
N ALA A 90 -21.07 1.98 2.26
CA ALA A 90 -20.34 1.32 3.33
C ALA A 90 -20.20 -0.19 3.05
N ARG A 91 -19.01 -0.74 3.27
CA ARG A 91 -18.72 -2.16 3.02
C ARG A 91 -17.56 -2.66 3.87
N THR A 92 -17.43 -3.97 3.98
CA THR A 92 -16.32 -4.62 4.67
C THR A 92 -15.58 -5.52 3.69
N GLN A 93 -14.25 -5.40 3.64
CA GLN A 93 -13.38 -6.37 2.95
C GLN A 93 -12.62 -7.20 3.99
N THR A 94 -12.61 -8.51 3.83
CA THR A 94 -11.82 -9.42 4.67
C THR A 94 -10.42 -9.57 4.08
N VAL A 95 -9.41 -9.10 4.81
CA VAL A 95 -8.04 -8.96 4.32
C VAL A 95 -7.07 -9.69 5.26
N THR A 96 -6.13 -10.43 4.68
CA THR A 96 -4.90 -10.92 5.34
C THR A 96 -3.71 -10.14 4.81
N VAL A 97 -2.81 -9.70 5.69
CA VAL A 97 -1.58 -9.00 5.31
C VAL A 97 -0.42 -9.99 5.33
N LEU A 98 0.30 -10.09 4.21
CA LEU A 98 1.48 -10.92 4.07
C LEU A 98 2.70 -10.06 3.70
N GLY A 99 3.87 -10.53 4.12
CA GLY A 99 5.15 -9.87 3.86
C GLY A 99 6.18 -10.86 3.32
N SER A 100 7.08 -10.37 2.49
CA SER A 100 8.22 -11.11 1.94
C SER A 100 9.42 -10.19 1.72
N THR A 101 10.63 -10.74 1.79
CA THR A 101 11.88 -10.05 1.43
C THR A 101 12.40 -10.44 0.04
N ASP A 102 11.95 -11.58 -0.51
CA ASP A 102 12.43 -12.17 -1.76
C ASP A 102 11.39 -12.16 -2.89
N GLY A 103 10.14 -11.80 -2.58
CA GLY A 103 9.02 -11.75 -3.52
C GLY A 103 8.42 -13.11 -3.85
N SER A 104 8.94 -14.19 -3.28
CA SER A 104 8.57 -15.58 -3.57
C SER A 104 7.97 -16.27 -2.33
N THR A 105 8.62 -16.16 -1.18
CA THR A 105 8.16 -16.75 0.09
C THR A 105 7.47 -15.69 0.93
N TYR A 106 6.19 -15.91 1.25
CA TYR A 106 5.39 -14.97 2.02
C TYR A 106 5.05 -15.53 3.39
N ALA A 107 5.18 -14.70 4.42
CA ALA A 107 4.71 -14.97 5.77
C ALA A 107 3.52 -14.06 6.12
N THR A 108 2.61 -14.57 6.94
CA THR A 108 1.51 -13.76 7.49
C THR A 108 2.06 -12.74 8.48
N VAL A 109 1.78 -11.46 8.23
CA VAL A 109 2.14 -10.34 9.12
C VAL A 109 0.94 -9.96 10.00
N VAL A 110 -0.25 -9.91 9.42
CA VAL A 110 -1.52 -9.72 10.13
C VAL A 110 -2.50 -10.76 9.63
N GLY A 111 -3.12 -11.49 10.56
CA GLY A 111 -4.12 -12.51 10.25
C GLY A 111 -5.36 -11.94 9.56
N SER A 112 -6.19 -12.84 9.02
CA SER A 112 -7.43 -12.48 8.35
C SER A 112 -8.37 -11.70 9.28
N ALA A 113 -8.79 -10.50 8.86
CA ALA A 113 -9.74 -9.67 9.57
C ALA A 113 -10.63 -8.87 8.61
N GLY A 114 -11.84 -8.52 9.04
CA GLY A 114 -12.73 -7.62 8.29
C GLY A 114 -12.38 -6.16 8.53
N TYR A 115 -12.13 -5.41 7.47
CA TYR A 115 -11.89 -3.97 7.51
C TYR A 115 -13.06 -3.22 6.88
N ARG A 116 -13.70 -2.38 7.68
CA ARG A 116 -14.86 -1.59 7.26
C ARG A 116 -14.42 -0.29 6.60
N PHE A 117 -14.99 -0.03 5.44
CA PHE A 117 -14.91 1.21 4.69
C PHE A 117 -16.27 1.90 4.74
N ASP A 118 -16.27 3.18 5.09
CA ASP A 118 -17.49 3.98 5.16
C ASP A 118 -17.25 5.35 4.53
N PRO A 119 -18.04 5.77 3.54
CA PRO A 119 -17.89 7.10 2.94
C PRO A 119 -18.08 8.22 3.98
N ALA A 120 -18.84 7.98 5.06
CA ALA A 120 -18.98 8.94 6.16
C ALA A 120 -17.67 9.20 6.93
N THR A 121 -16.71 8.28 6.86
CA THR A 121 -15.37 8.42 7.45
C THR A 121 -14.28 8.41 6.37
N GLY A 122 -14.62 8.78 5.14
CA GLY A 122 -13.67 8.94 4.03
C GLY A 122 -13.29 7.65 3.29
N ASN A 123 -14.01 6.54 3.49
CA ASN A 123 -13.75 5.25 2.85
C ASN A 123 -12.31 4.76 3.08
N THR A 124 -11.83 4.91 4.32
CA THR A 124 -10.49 4.46 4.73
C THR A 124 -10.55 3.46 5.86
N ALA A 125 -9.66 2.47 5.84
CA ALA A 125 -9.41 1.56 6.94
C ALA A 125 -7.92 1.51 7.28
N THR A 126 -7.59 1.48 8.57
CA THR A 126 -6.21 1.42 9.04
C THR A 126 -5.87 0.03 9.54
N VAL A 127 -4.69 -0.46 9.19
CA VAL A 127 -4.15 -1.75 9.67
C VAL A 127 -2.84 -1.49 10.42
N SER A 128 -2.80 -1.84 11.70
CA SER A 128 -1.57 -1.80 12.50
C SER A 128 -0.77 -3.09 12.30
N LEU A 129 0.53 -2.96 12.02
CA LEU A 129 1.44 -4.09 11.83
C LEU A 129 2.31 -4.27 13.08
N PRO A 130 2.75 -5.51 13.40
CA PRO A 130 3.68 -5.75 14.49
C PRO A 130 4.96 -4.90 14.37
N GLY A 131 5.50 -4.42 15.49
CA GLY A 131 6.69 -3.56 15.50
C GLY A 131 7.97 -4.21 14.95
N SER A 132 8.01 -5.55 14.87
CA SER A 132 9.09 -6.32 14.26
C SER A 132 8.96 -6.48 12.74
N THR A 133 7.91 -5.95 12.12
CA THR A 133 7.67 -6.11 10.69
C THR A 133 8.78 -5.45 9.87
N SER A 134 9.36 -6.25 8.96
CA SER A 134 10.38 -5.86 8.00
C SER A 134 10.13 -6.63 6.71
N LEU A 135 9.75 -5.94 5.63
CA LEU A 135 9.38 -6.56 4.35
C LEU A 135 9.77 -5.68 3.18
N ARG A 136 10.03 -6.29 2.02
CA ARG A 136 10.16 -5.58 0.73
C ARG A 136 8.86 -5.67 -0.06
N TYR A 137 8.25 -6.85 -0.07
CA TYR A 137 7.01 -7.10 -0.77
C TYR A 137 5.86 -7.17 0.22
N LEU A 138 4.91 -6.26 0.07
CA LEU A 138 3.67 -6.23 0.85
C LEU A 138 2.58 -6.87 -0.02
N ARG A 139 1.90 -7.88 0.50
CA ARG A 139 0.76 -8.52 -0.18
C ARG A 139 -0.49 -8.44 0.69
N LEU A 140 -1.58 -8.00 0.08
CA LEU A 140 -2.92 -8.07 0.64
C LEU A 140 -3.66 -9.22 -0.04
N SER A 141 -4.15 -10.18 0.74
CA SER A 141 -5.05 -11.24 0.26
C SER A 141 -6.46 -10.94 0.73
N VAL A 142 -7.36 -10.68 -0.22
CA VAL A 142 -8.78 -10.38 0.04
C VAL A 142 -9.59 -11.64 -0.18
N SER A 143 -10.34 -12.07 0.84
CA SER A 143 -11.16 -13.29 0.78
C SER A 143 -12.67 -13.05 0.73
N ALA A 144 -13.11 -11.83 1.06
CA ALA A 144 -14.51 -11.43 0.95
C ALA A 144 -14.63 -9.91 0.83
N ASN A 145 -15.71 -9.45 0.20
CA ASN A 145 -16.13 -8.05 0.16
C ASN A 145 -17.66 -7.99 0.15
N THR A 146 -18.27 -7.26 1.08
CA THR A 146 -19.73 -7.20 1.23
C THR A 146 -20.43 -6.32 0.19
N GLY A 147 -19.70 -5.43 -0.49
CA GLY A 147 -20.26 -4.47 -1.46
C GLY A 147 -20.10 -4.90 -2.92
N TRP A 148 -19.15 -5.78 -3.22
CA TRP A 148 -18.87 -6.24 -4.58
C TRP A 148 -18.11 -7.59 -4.54
N PRO A 149 -18.30 -8.51 -5.50
CA PRO A 149 -17.63 -9.82 -5.48
C PRO A 149 -16.16 -9.77 -5.95
N ALA A 150 -15.41 -8.73 -5.60
CA ALA A 150 -13.99 -8.57 -5.93
C ALA A 150 -13.23 -7.82 -4.82
N GLY A 151 -11.90 -7.97 -4.80
CA GLY A 151 -11.03 -7.12 -4.01
C GLY A 151 -10.86 -5.78 -4.71
N GLN A 152 -11.02 -4.69 -3.97
CA GLN A 152 -10.92 -3.33 -4.51
C GLN A 152 -10.09 -2.44 -3.59
N PHE A 153 -9.20 -1.63 -4.17
CA PHE A 153 -8.46 -0.60 -3.43
C PHE A 153 -8.22 0.60 -4.36
N SER A 154 -8.56 1.81 -3.90
CA SER A 154 -8.10 3.04 -4.56
C SER A 154 -6.69 3.40 -4.18
N GLU A 155 -6.33 3.19 -2.92
CA GLU A 155 -4.96 3.37 -2.44
C GLU A 155 -4.63 2.31 -1.39
N VAL A 156 -3.38 1.86 -1.44
CA VAL A 156 -2.74 1.08 -0.38
C VAL A 156 -1.48 1.85 0.02
N GLU A 157 -1.55 2.50 1.17
CA GLU A 157 -0.46 3.30 1.70
C GLU A 157 0.27 2.53 2.79
N ALA A 158 1.59 2.63 2.83
CA ALA A 158 2.44 1.98 3.83
C ALA A 158 3.33 3.01 4.52
N TYR A 159 3.37 2.99 5.85
CA TYR A 159 4.08 3.99 6.66
C TYR A 159 5.01 3.35 7.69
N ARG A 160 6.08 4.08 8.03
CA ARG A 160 7.04 3.69 9.09
C ARG A 160 6.58 4.06 10.50
N THR A 161 5.46 4.76 10.63
CA THR A 161 4.85 5.11 11.92
C THR A 161 3.55 4.36 12.14
N SER A 162 3.27 4.03 13.40
CA SER A 162 1.97 3.53 13.85
C SER A 162 0.86 4.57 13.69
#